data_AF-A0A087UBN5-F1
#
_entry.id   AF-A0A087UBN5-F1
#
_cell.length_a   1.000
_cell.length_b   1.000
_cell.length_c   1.000
_cell.angle_alpha   90.00
_cell.angle_beta   90.00
_cell.angle_gamma   90.00
#
_symmetry.space_group_name_H-M   'P 1'
#
loop_
_entity.id
_entity.type
_entity.pdbx_description
1 polymer ?
#
loop_
_entity_poly.entity_id
_entity_poly.type
_entity_poly.pdbx_seq_one_letter_code
_entity_poly.pdbx_strand_id
1 'polypeptide(L)' 'MVDNYLESEDFHQMVWPARCPDLNPIVHAWDALGRAIAIRQPSSRAIQVLKSALVEEWVQLLH' A
#
# COMPACT_ATOMS: atom_id res chain seq x y z
N MET A 1 -20.59 -8.46 11.53
CA MET A 1 -19.16 -8.75 11.74
C MET A 1 -18.49 -8.78 10.38
N VAL A 2 -17.27 -8.28 10.27
CA VAL A 2 -16.54 -8.16 8.99
C VAL A 2 -16.35 -9.53 8.34
N ASP A 3 -16.24 -10.59 9.15
CA ASP A 3 -16.08 -11.98 8.71
C ASP A 3 -17.27 -12.47 7.87
N ASN A 4 -18.51 -12.22 8.31
CA ASN A 4 -19.71 -12.60 7.54
C ASN A 4 -19.76 -11.92 6.16
N TYR A 5 -19.21 -10.70 6.05
CA TYR A 5 -19.14 -9.99 4.78
C TYR A 5 -18.09 -10.62 3.85
N LEU A 6 -16.90 -10.93 4.40
CA LEU A 6 -15.84 -11.60 3.65
C LEU A 6 -16.28 -12.98 3.14
N GLU A 7 -17.00 -13.74 3.97
CA GLU A 7 -17.59 -15.02 3.56
C GLU A 7 -18.67 -14.86 2.49
N SER A 8 -19.51 -13.83 2.57
CA SER A 8 -20.56 -13.58 1.57
C SER A 8 -20.02 -13.14 0.21
N GLU A 9 -18.86 -12.48 0.20
CA GLU A 9 -18.17 -12.01 -1.01
C GLU A 9 -17.15 -13.04 -1.55
N ASP A 10 -17.15 -14.27 -1.01
CA ASP A 10 -16.25 -15.37 -1.38
C ASP A 10 -14.75 -15.00 -1.27
N PHE A 11 -14.44 -14.09 -0.33
CA PHE A 11 -13.09 -13.59 -0.13
C PHE A 11 -12.32 -14.53 0.81
N HIS A 12 -11.41 -15.32 0.25
CA HIS A 12 -10.47 -16.11 1.04
C HIS A 12 -9.43 -15.20 1.71
N GLN A 13 -9.51 -15.08 3.03
CA GLN A 13 -8.52 -14.35 3.80
C GLN A 13 -7.20 -15.13 3.85
N MET A 14 -6.12 -14.51 3.37
CA MET A 14 -4.79 -15.10 3.51
C MET A 14 -4.32 -14.95 4.96
N VAL A 15 -4.07 -16.08 5.63
CA VAL A 15 -3.68 -16.11 7.04
C VAL A 15 -2.18 -15.90 7.14
N TRP A 16 -1.78 -14.69 7.55
CA TRP A 16 -0.37 -14.37 7.79
C TRP A 16 0.02 -14.74 9.22
N PRO A 17 1.24 -15.23 9.48
CA PRO A 17 1.70 -15.49 10.83
C PRO A 17 1.72 -14.19 11.65
N ALA A 18 1.16 -14.23 12.85
CA ALA A 18 1.34 -13.15 13.80
C ALA A 18 2.85 -12.96 14.05
N ARG A 19 3.35 -11.73 13.87
CA ARG A 19 4.77 -11.31 13.96
C ARG A 19 5.62 -11.48 12.71
N CYS A 20 5.03 -11.78 11.55
CA CYS A 20 5.72 -11.70 10.27
C CYS A 20 5.18 -10.53 9.42
N PRO A 21 5.38 -9.26 9.84
CA PRO A 21 4.97 -8.11 9.01
C PRO A 21 5.69 -8.11 7.66
N ASP A 22 6.90 -8.68 7.60
CA ASP A 22 7.69 -8.88 6.39
C ASP A 22 7.09 -9.91 5.42
N LEU A 23 6.04 -10.63 5.81
CA LEU A 23 5.30 -11.50 4.89
C LEU A 23 4.06 -10.82 4.32
N ASN A 24 3.72 -9.61 4.78
CA ASN A 24 2.57 -8.87 4.30
C ASN A 24 2.94 -8.05 3.05
N PRO A 25 2.41 -8.38 1.86
CA PRO A 25 2.70 -7.62 0.63
C PRO A 25 2.29 -6.16 0.72
N ILE A 26 1.27 -5.84 1.53
CA ILE A 26 0.80 -4.46 1.73
C ILE A 26 1.87 -3.63 2.46
N VAL A 27 2.56 -4.22 3.45
CA VAL A 27 3.64 -3.52 4.18
C VAL A 27 4.79 -3.20 3.23
N HIS A 28 5.18 -4.16 2.39
CA HIS A 28 6.24 -3.96 1.40
C HIS A 28 5.88 -2.91 0.36
N ALA A 29 4.64 -2.92 -0.13
CA ALA A 29 4.16 -1.93 -1.09
C ALA A 29 4.18 -0.51 -0.49
N TRP A 30 3.75 -0.34 0.77
CA TRP A 30 3.81 0.95 1.46
C TRP A 30 5.23 1.46 1.67
N ASP A 31 6.15 0.57 2.03
CA ASP A 31 7.56 0.90 2.26
C ASP A 31 8.25 1.34 0.95
N ALA A 32 8.01 0.63 -0.15
CA ALA A 32 8.51 1.02 -1.47
C ALA A 32 7.93 2.38 -1.92
N LEU A 33 6.62 2.58 -1.77
CA LEU A 33 5.94 3.83 -2.13
C LEU A 33 6.44 5.00 -1.30
N GLY A 34 6.62 4.80 0.01
CA GLY A 34 7.14 5.82 0.93
C GLY A 34 8.55 6.26 0.55
N ARG A 35 9.44 5.32 0.20
CA ARG A 35 10.79 5.63 -0.29
C ARG A 35 10.77 6.42 -1.59
N ALA A 36 9.95 6.00 -2.55
CA ALA A 36 9.84 6.66 -3.85
C ALA A 36 9.39 8.12 -3.70
N ILE A 37 8.38 8.37 -2.86
CA ILE A 37 7.90 9.72 -2.58
C ILE A 37 8.94 10.56 -1.83
N ALA A 38 9.69 9.97 -0.90
CA ALA A 38 10.68 10.69 -0.09
C ALA A 38 11.83 11.27 -0.93
N ILE A 39 12.17 10.65 -2.06
CA ILE A 39 13.24 11.11 -2.96
C ILE A 39 12.75 12.01 -4.10
N ARG A 40 11.43 12.17 -4.28
CA ARG A 40 10.86 13.01 -5.34
C ARG A 40 11.21 14.49 -5.16
N GLN A 41 11.46 15.14 -6.30
CA GLN A 41 11.59 16.60 -6.40
C GLN A 41 10.62 17.17 -7.43
N PRO A 42 10.00 18.34 -7.15
CA PRO A 42 10.07 19.09 -5.90
C PRO A 42 9.36 18.35 -4.75
N SER A 43 9.76 18.64 -3.50
CA SER A 43 9.21 17.95 -2.32
C SER A 43 7.68 18.05 -2.29
N SER A 44 7.00 16.92 -2.09
CA SER A 44 5.53 16.82 -2.00
C SER A 44 4.97 17.36 -0.67
N ARG A 45 5.30 18.61 -0.33
CA ARG A 45 4.88 19.26 0.94
C ARG A 45 3.39 19.63 0.99
N ALA A 46 2.75 19.79 -0.17
CA ALA A 46 1.31 20.04 -0.26
C ALA A 46 0.54 18.73 -0.41
N ILE A 47 -0.60 18.61 0.28
CA ILE A 47 -1.46 17.40 0.24
C ILE A 47 -1.85 17.01 -1.18
N GLN A 48 -2.15 18.00 -2.04
CA GLN A 48 -2.53 17.70 -3.43
C GLN A 48 -1.37 17.10 -4.22
N VAL A 49 -0.15 17.62 -4.04
CA VAL A 49 1.05 17.09 -4.67
C VAL A 49 1.37 15.70 -4.14
N LEU A 50 1.18 15.46 -2.84
CA LEU A 50 1.35 14.13 -2.24
C LEU A 50 0.35 13.12 -2.81
N LYS A 51 -0.92 13.50 -2.98
CA LYS A 51 -1.95 12.64 -3.59
C LYS A 51 -1.59 12.26 -5.03
N SER A 52 -1.18 13.24 -5.85
CA SER A 52 -0.73 12.97 -7.22
C SER A 52 0.51 12.08 -7.25
N ALA A 53 1.51 12.38 -6.41
CA ALA A 53 2.73 11.59 -6.32
C ALA A 53 2.45 10.14 -5.88
N LEU A 54 1.53 9.91 -4.94
CA LEU A 54 1.11 8.57 -4.54
C LEU A 54 0.57 7.76 -5.72
N VAL A 55 -0.30 8.35 -6.55
CA VAL A 55 -0.87 7.65 -7.72
C VAL A 55 0.20 7.38 -8.77
N GLU A 56 1.07 8.36 -9.03
CA GLU A 56 2.12 8.22 -10.03
C GLU A 56 3.17 7.17 -9.63
N GLU A 57 3.67 7.21 -8.39
CA GLU A 57 4.62 6.21 -7.89
C GLU A 57 3.98 4.83 -7.78
N TRP A 58 2.70 4.74 -7.43
CA TRP A 58 1.98 3.46 -7.41
C TRP A 58 1.94 2.80 -8.79
N VAL A 59 1.69 3.57 -9.85
CA VAL A 59 1.72 3.05 -11.22
C VAL A 59 3.13 2.61 -11.61
N GLN A 60 4.17 3.34 -11.20
CA GLN A 60 5.57 2.95 -11.47
C GLN A 60 5.99 1.66 -10.73
N LEU A 61 5.46 1.40 -9.54
CA LEU A 61 5.72 0.16 -8.80
C LEU A 61 5.10 -1.09 -9.44
N LEU A 62 4.11 -0.91 -10.33
CA LEU A 62 3.41 -1.99 -11.02
C LEU A 62 3.95 -2.26 -12.44
N HIS A 63 4.91 -1.47 -12.92
CA HIS A 63 5.64 -1.69 -14.17
C HIS A 63 6.94 -2.47 -13.92
#